data_AF-X0XWN6-F1
#
_entry.id   AF-X0XWN6-F1
#
_cell.length_a   1.000
_cell.length_b   1.000
_cell.length_c   1.000
_cell.angle_alpha   90.00
_cell.angle_beta   90.00
_cell.angle_gamma   90.00
#
_symmetry.space_group_name_H-M   'P 1'
#
loop_
_entity.id
_entity.type
_entity.pdbx_description
1 polymer ?
#
loop_
_entity_poly.entity_id
_entity_poly.type
_entity_poly.pdbx_seq_one_letter_code
_entity_poly.pdbx_strand_id
1 'polypeptide(L)' 'QQILSDEGIEFIVGAEVIEVRGRSGEDVSLVVRWGSGKRIIEGSDILVAAGRTTHTTGIGLEEAGVELDDRVL' A
#
# COMPACT_ATOMS: atom_id res chain seq x y z
N GLN A 1 -2.58 -3.43 -18.08
CA GLN A 1 -3.74 -3.94 -17.34
C GLN A 1 -4.43 -5.06 -18.11
N GLN A 2 -4.72 -4.89 -19.42
CA GLN A 2 -5.43 -5.90 -20.25
C GLN A 2 -4.96 -7.35 -20.07
N ILE A 3 -3.68 -7.67 -20.30
CA ILE A 3 -3.16 -9.06 -20.20
C ILE A 3 -3.44 -9.68 -18.82
N LEU A 4 -3.18 -8.95 -17.73
CA LEU A 4 -3.38 -9.43 -16.36
C LEU A 4 -4.88 -9.57 -16.04
N SER A 5 -5.72 -8.69 -16.59
CA SER A 5 -7.18 -8.83 -16.49
C SER A 5 -7.70 -10.04 -17.23
N ASP A 6 -7.13 -10.36 -18.40
CA ASP A 6 -7.45 -11.57 -19.16
C ASP A 6 -7.02 -12.85 -18.40
N GLU A 7 -5.98 -12.75 -17.58
CA GLU A 7 -5.54 -13.80 -16.64
C GLU A 7 -6.37 -13.87 -15.34
N GLY A 8 -7.38 -13.00 -15.19
CA GLY A 8 -8.32 -13.02 -14.07
C GLY A 8 -7.96 -12.09 -12.90
N ILE A 9 -7.00 -11.18 -13.06
CA ILE A 9 -6.64 -10.20 -12.02
C ILE A 9 -7.62 -9.01 -12.06
N GLU A 10 -8.34 -8.80 -10.97
CA GLU A 10 -9.20 -7.63 -10.77
C GLU A 10 -8.35 -6.37 -10.46
N PHE A 11 -8.61 -5.28 -11.19
CA PHE A 11 -7.99 -3.97 -10.91
C PHE A 11 -9.06 -3.00 -10.40
N ILE A 12 -8.90 -2.57 -9.14
CA ILE A 12 -9.75 -1.53 -8.53
C ILE A 12 -8.95 -0.23 -8.47
N VAL A 13 -8.99 0.54 -9.57
CA VAL A 13 -8.26 1.81 -9.71
C VAL A 13 -9.05 3.00 -9.13
N GLY A 14 -8.35 4.02 -8.64
CA GLY A 14 -8.99 5.20 -8.02
C GLY A 14 -9.69 4.88 -6.70
N ALA A 15 -9.34 3.76 -6.05
CA ALA A 15 -9.81 3.41 -4.72
C ALA A 15 -8.81 3.85 -3.65
N GLU A 16 -9.35 4.26 -2.51
CA GLU A 16 -8.59 4.65 -1.32
C GLU A 16 -8.84 3.60 -0.23
N VAL A 17 -7.79 3.00 0.32
CA VAL A 17 -7.92 2.06 1.44
C VAL A 17 -8.19 2.86 2.72
N ILE A 18 -9.32 2.58 3.38
CA ILE A 18 -9.74 3.26 4.60
C ILE A 18 -9.33 2.46 5.84
N GLU A 19 -9.46 1.14 5.76
CA GLU A 19 -9.24 0.25 6.90
C GLU A 19 -8.76 -1.12 6.43
N VAL A 20 -7.86 -1.72 7.20
CA VAL A 20 -7.39 -3.10 7.02
C VAL A 20 -7.57 -3.82 8.35
N ARG A 21 -8.18 -5.00 8.32
CA ARG A 21 -8.39 -5.86 9.50
C ARG A 21 -7.89 -7.27 9.22
N GLY A 22 -7.60 -7.98 10.30
CA GLY A 22 -7.22 -9.39 10.25
C GLY A 22 -5.71 -9.61 10.12
N ARG A 23 -5.33 -10.81 9.69
CA ARG A 23 -3.95 -11.28 9.65
C ARG A 23 -3.68 -12.05 8.36
N SER A 24 -2.62 -11.66 7.64
CA SER A 24 -2.20 -12.37 6.42
C SER A 24 -1.85 -13.83 6.72
N GLY A 25 -2.26 -14.72 5.84
CA GLY A 25 -2.17 -16.18 5.98
C GLY A 25 -3.33 -16.80 6.77
N GLU A 26 -4.24 -15.97 7.29
CA GLU A 26 -5.46 -16.38 7.96
C GLU A 26 -6.64 -15.75 7.20
N ASP A 27 -7.20 -14.64 7.71
CA ASP A 27 -8.27 -13.86 7.10
C ASP A 27 -7.93 -12.37 7.14
N VAL A 28 -8.08 -11.68 6.01
CA VAL A 28 -7.87 -10.24 5.84
C VAL A 28 -9.12 -9.61 5.23
N SER A 29 -9.52 -8.46 5.76
CA SER A 29 -10.62 -7.65 5.23
C SER A 29 -10.16 -6.21 5.03
N LEU A 30 -10.38 -5.67 3.83
CA LEU A 30 -10.13 -4.27 3.50
C LEU A 30 -11.43 -3.52 3.28
N VAL A 31 -11.55 -2.35 3.87
CA VAL A 31 -12.59 -1.37 3.51
C VAL A 31 -11.95 -0.34 2.59
N VAL A 32 -12.46 -0.24 1.36
CA VAL A 32 -11.99 0.75 0.38
C VAL A 32 -13.10 1.75 0.06
N ARG A 33 -12.75 3.02 -0.08
CA ARG A 33 -13.60 4.04 -0.71
C ARG A 33 -13.43 3.91 -2.21
N TRP A 34 -14.53 3.74 -2.94
CA TRP A 34 -14.48 3.63 -4.40
C TRP A 34 -15.75 4.20 -5.03
N GLY A 35 -15.59 5.09 -6.02
CA GLY A 35 -16.71 5.89 -6.54
C GLY A 35 -17.36 6.73 -5.44
N SER A 36 -18.68 6.65 -5.30
CA SER A 36 -19.46 7.35 -4.27
C SER A 36 -19.65 6.55 -2.97
N GLY A 37 -19.06 5.36 -2.84
CA GLY A 37 -19.36 4.42 -1.77
C GLY A 37 -18.16 3.75 -1.13
N LYS A 38 -18.45 2.76 -0.28
CA LYS A 38 -17.47 1.85 0.32
C LYS A 38 -17.67 0.44 -0.23
N ARG A 39 -16.57 -0.28 -0.41
CA ARG A 39 -16.54 -1.70 -0.78
C ARG A 39 -15.69 -2.45 0.23
N ILE A 40 -16.11 -3.69 0.55
CA ILE A 40 -15.32 -4.62 1.36
C ILE A 40 -14.65 -5.62 0.41
N ILE A 41 -13.36 -5.87 0.62
CA ILE A 41 -12.57 -6.87 -0.10
C ILE A 41 -12.03 -7.85 0.95
N GLU A 42 -12.22 -9.14 0.71
CA GLU A 42 -11.79 -10.22 1.62
C GLU A 42 -10.77 -11.11 0.91
N GLY A 43 -9.82 -11.65 1.67
CA GLY A 43 -8.81 -12.58 1.18
C GLY A 43 -8.00 -13.19 2.32
N SER A 44 -7.23 -14.24 2.02
CA SER A 44 -6.36 -14.88 3.00
C SER A 44 -5.08 -14.07 3.26
N ASP A 45 -4.58 -13.42 2.23
CA ASP A 45 -3.26 -12.78 2.23
C ASP A 45 -3.32 -11.36 1.71
N ILE A 46 -2.38 -10.54 2.17
CA ILE A 46 -2.21 -9.17 1.72
C ILE A 46 -0.74 -8.85 1.44
N LEU A 47 -0.48 -8.28 0.27
CA LEU A 47 0.82 -7.72 -0.10
C LEU A 47 0.72 -6.20 -0.17
N VAL A 48 1.46 -5.50 0.69
CA VAL A 48 1.53 -4.04 0.68
C VAL A 48 2.69 -3.58 -0.20
N ALA A 49 2.35 -2.98 -1.34
CA ALA A 49 3.32 -2.48 -2.32
C ALA A 49 3.14 -0.97 -2.59
N ALA A 50 2.87 -0.18 -1.53
CA ALA A 50 2.55 1.25 -1.62
C ALA A 50 3.77 2.15 -1.93
N GLY A 51 4.99 1.61 -1.88
CA GLY A 51 6.21 2.35 -2.12
C GLY A 51 7.36 1.88 -1.21
N ARG A 52 8.42 2.67 -1.15
CA ARG A 52 9.59 2.43 -0.29
C ARG A 52 10.06 3.73 0.32
N THR A 53 10.07 3.86 1.64
CA THR A 53 10.72 4.98 2.32
C THR A 53 12.24 4.89 2.13
N THR A 54 12.87 6.03 1.86
CA THR A 54 14.33 6.15 1.84
C THR A 54 14.90 5.79 3.22
N HIS A 55 15.96 4.99 3.24
CA HIS A 55 16.58 4.53 4.49
C HIS A 55 17.82 5.37 4.78
N THR A 56 17.63 6.52 5.41
CA THR A 56 18.68 7.49 5.74
C THR A 56 18.99 7.56 7.24
N THR A 57 18.22 6.87 8.08
CA THR A 57 18.43 6.85 9.53
C THR A 57 19.68 6.08 9.92
N GLY A 58 20.50 6.64 10.81
CA GLY A 58 21.60 5.92 11.47
C GLY A 58 22.85 5.69 10.61
N ILE A 59 22.98 6.37 9.48
CA ILE A 59 24.19 6.32 8.63
C ILE A 59 25.11 7.55 8.80
N GLY A 60 24.78 8.43 9.75
CA GLY A 60 25.61 9.57 10.13
C GLY A 60 25.55 10.76 9.18
N LEU A 61 24.40 11.00 8.54
CA LEU A 61 24.22 12.12 7.61
C LEU A 61 24.30 13.46 8.34
N GLU A 62 23.78 13.51 9.56
CA GLU A 62 23.82 14.69 10.42
C GLU A 62 25.26 15.07 10.79
N GLU A 63 26.08 14.10 11.19
CA GLU A 63 27.50 14.29 11.50
C GLU A 63 28.32 14.69 10.27
N ALA A 64 27.89 14.27 9.08
CA ALA A 64 28.48 14.66 7.80
C ALA A 64 27.99 16.03 7.29
N GLY A 65 27.03 16.67 7.97
CA GLY A 65 26.45 17.97 7.56
C GLY A 65 25.54 17.88 6.34
N VAL A 66 24.95 16.72 6.07
CA VAL A 66 24.04 16.49 4.94
C VAL A 66 22.59 16.73 5.37
N GLU A 67 21.93 17.69 4.73
CA GLU A 67 20.50 17.98 4.97
C GLU A 67 19.60 17.08 4.11
N LEU A 68 18.47 16.66 4.67
CA LEU A 68 17.42 15.90 3.98
C LEU A 68 16.31 16.84 3.51
N ASP A 69 15.63 16.47 2.42
CA ASP A 69 14.40 17.14 1.99
C ASP A 69 13.15 16.56 2.67
N ASP A 70 12.01 17.23 2.52
CA ASP A 70 10.75 16.87 3.19
C ASP A 70 10.04 15.65 2.56
N ARG A 71 10.70 14.87 1.69
CA ARG A 71 10.05 13.73 1.03
C ARG A 71 9.96 12.53 1.96
N VAL A 72 8.83 12.44 2.65
CA VAL A 72 8.37 11.23 3.34
C VAL A 72 7.27 10.56 2.50
N LEU A 73 7.42 9.26 2.24
CA LEU A 73 6.36 8.41 1.67
C LEU A 73 5.40 7.96 2.77
#